data_AF-A0A1H7NMS2-F1
#
_entry.id   AF-A0A1H7NMS2-F1
#
_cell.length_a   1.000
_cell.length_b   1.000
_cell.length_c   1.000
_cell.angle_alpha   90.00
_cell.angle_beta   90.00
_cell.angle_gamma   90.00
#
_symmetry.space_group_name_H-M   'P 1'
#
loop_
_entity.id
_entity.type
_entity.pdbx_description
1 polymer ?
#
loop_
_entity_poly.entity_id
_entity_poly.type
_entity_poly.pdbx_seq_one_letter_code
_entity_poly.pdbx_strand_id
1 'polypeptide(L)'
;MTCITNIILTTAIQDGAWMHSDYGSVDQLNDYLSSKYQGTRLYSVENSAGGHKTISCDIFVAAVDYLNVDEFIEEFLKIAWQKPEQVQLLIKNNHDLRFTSYYPNV
;
A
#
# COMPACT_ATOMS: atom_id res chain seq x y z
N MET A 1 6.10 -20.74 -13.05
CA MET A 1 6.63 -19.40 -12.73
C MET A 1 5.48 -18.63 -12.11
N THR A 2 5.60 -18.17 -10.86
CA THR A 2 4.51 -17.48 -10.17
C THR A 2 4.36 -16.05 -10.71
N CYS A 3 3.13 -15.61 -10.93
CA CYS A 3 2.85 -14.24 -11.36
C CYS A 3 2.77 -13.35 -10.11
N ILE A 4 3.93 -12.86 -9.67
CA ILE A 4 4.02 -12.03 -8.46
C ILE A 4 3.86 -10.56 -8.85
N THR A 5 2.91 -9.89 -8.19
CA THR A 5 2.75 -8.44 -8.25
C THR A 5 3.28 -7.81 -6.97
N ASN A 6 4.15 -6.81 -7.12
CA ASN A 6 4.73 -6.06 -6.01
C ASN A 6 3.93 -4.78 -5.81
N ILE A 7 3.55 -4.52 -4.57
CA ILE A 7 2.79 -3.34 -4.15
C ILE A 7 3.64 -2.58 -3.13
N ILE A 8 3.80 -1.28 -3.35
CA ILE A 8 4.39 -0.35 -2.39
C ILE A 8 3.40 0.81 -2.23
N LEU A 9 2.94 1.04 -1.01
CA LEU A 9 2.08 2.15 -0.66
C LEU A 9 2.87 3.10 0.24
N THR A 10 2.89 4.38 -0.08
CA THR A 10 3.48 5.41 0.76
C THR A 10 2.39 6.40 1.20
N THR A 11 2.35 6.72 2.48
CA THR A 11 1.41 7.69 3.05
C THR A 11 2.14 8.70 3.94
N ALA A 12 1.47 9.81 4.27
CA ALA A 12 1.93 10.69 5.33
C ALA A 12 1.94 9.95 6.68
N ILE A 13 2.86 10.31 7.58
CA ILE A 13 2.96 9.81 8.98
C ILE A 13 1.64 9.95 9.78
N GLN A 14 0.66 10.69 9.24
CA GLN A 14 -0.54 11.13 9.95
C GLN A 14 -1.84 10.75 9.25
N ASP A 15 -1.81 9.90 8.24
CA ASP A 15 -3.05 9.45 7.59
C ASP A 15 -3.79 8.47 8.53
N GLY A 16 -4.60 9.01 9.43
CA GLY A 16 -5.39 8.25 10.41
C GLY A 16 -4.73 7.99 11.78
N ALA A 17 -3.40 8.01 11.88
CA ALA A 17 -2.66 7.60 13.09
C ALA A 17 -2.54 8.68 14.20
N TRP A 18 -3.57 9.49 14.44
CA TRP A 18 -3.60 10.36 15.63
C TRP A 18 -4.20 9.59 16.81
N MET A 19 -3.33 9.22 17.74
CA MET A 19 -3.59 8.67 19.09
C MET A 19 -3.84 7.17 19.24
N HIS A 20 -4.29 6.44 18.23
CA HIS A 20 -4.33 4.97 18.25
C HIS A 20 -3.82 4.42 16.92
N SER A 21 -3.08 3.32 16.99
CA SER A 21 -2.38 2.62 15.91
C SER A 21 -3.29 2.02 14.81
N ASP A 22 -4.35 2.73 14.42
CA ASP A 22 -5.31 2.31 13.41
C ASP A 22 -5.00 3.04 12.11
N TYR A 23 -4.32 2.34 11.20
CA TYR A 23 -4.20 2.77 9.81
C TYR A 23 -5.50 2.44 9.07
N GLY A 24 -6.63 3.00 9.51
CA GLY A 24 -7.96 2.58 9.05
C GLY A 24 -8.15 2.61 7.52
N SER A 25 -7.37 3.42 6.80
CA SER A 25 -7.30 3.43 5.34
C SER A 25 -6.51 2.24 4.77
N VAL A 26 -5.37 1.90 5.36
CA VAL A 26 -4.56 0.73 4.95
C VAL A 26 -5.22 -0.58 5.37
N ASP A 27 -5.95 -0.58 6.49
CA ASP A 27 -6.71 -1.74 6.96
C ASP A 27 -7.79 -2.15 5.96
N GLN A 28 -8.44 -1.21 5.27
CA GLN A 28 -9.36 -1.53 4.18
C GLN A 28 -8.68 -2.27 3.02
N LEU A 29 -7.46 -1.85 2.63
CA LEU A 29 -6.68 -2.59 1.63
C LEU A 29 -6.26 -3.97 2.14
N ASN A 30 -5.89 -4.07 3.42
CA ASN A 30 -5.53 -5.34 4.05
C ASN A 30 -6.71 -6.30 4.16
N ASP A 31 -7.92 -5.80 4.39
CA ASP A 31 -9.14 -6.60 4.41
C ASP A 31 -9.45 -7.14 3.01
N TYR A 32 -9.32 -6.30 1.97
CA TYR A 32 -9.42 -6.75 0.58
C TYR A 32 -8.37 -7.83 0.24
N LEU A 33 -7.10 -7.56 0.55
CA LEU A 33 -6.02 -8.49 0.23
C LEU A 33 -6.17 -9.82 0.98
N SER A 34 -6.48 -9.75 2.28
CA SER A 34 -6.58 -10.95 3.12
C SER A 34 -7.80 -11.81 2.80
N SER A 35 -8.91 -11.20 2.38
CA SER A 35 -10.11 -11.94 1.96
C SER A 35 -9.95 -12.66 0.61
N LYS A 36 -9.15 -12.12 -0.31
CA LYS A 36 -9.02 -12.67 -1.67
C LYS A 36 -7.72 -13.43 -1.95
N TYR A 37 -6.62 -13.09 -1.27
CA TYR A 37 -5.28 -13.56 -1.61
C TYR A 37 -4.59 -14.15 -0.37
N GLN A 38 -5.00 -15.36 0.04
CA GLN A 38 -4.36 -16.21 1.09
C GLN A 38 -3.81 -15.47 2.33
N GLY A 39 -4.53 -14.45 2.83
CA GLY A 39 -4.08 -13.69 4.00
C GLY A 39 -2.89 -12.76 3.77
N THR A 40 -2.50 -12.49 2.52
CA THR A 40 -1.49 -11.48 2.19
C THR A 40 -1.96 -10.11 2.67
N ARG A 41 -1.02 -9.33 3.23
CA ARG A 41 -1.27 -8.00 3.79
C ARG A 41 -0.09 -7.08 3.47
N LEU A 42 -0.38 -5.80 3.39
CA LEU A 42 0.58 -4.70 3.39
C LEU A 42 1.23 -4.61 4.77
N TYR A 43 2.56 -4.74 4.81
CA TYR A 43 3.36 -4.62 6.02
C TYR A 43 4.14 -3.32 6.02
N SER A 44 4.12 -2.61 7.15
CA SER A 44 4.95 -1.42 7.34
C SER A 44 6.43 -1.81 7.39
N VAL A 45 7.26 -1.06 6.66
CA VAL A 45 8.72 -1.24 6.62
C VAL A 45 9.48 -0.10 7.31
N GLU A 46 8.80 0.72 8.12
CA GLU A 46 9.41 1.83 8.86
C GLU A 46 10.66 1.39 9.64
N ASN A 47 10.56 0.25 10.34
CA ASN A 47 11.66 -0.33 11.14
C ASN A 47 12.74 -1.04 10.31
N SER A 48 12.54 -1.17 8.99
CA SER A 48 13.52 -1.76 8.08
C SER A 48 14.41 -0.71 7.41
N ALA A 49 14.15 0.58 7.65
CA ALA A 49 14.94 1.67 7.14
C ALA A 49 16.32 1.72 7.81
N GLY A 50 17.39 1.73 7.01
CA GLY A 50 18.75 1.89 7.51
C GLY A 50 19.06 3.34 7.88
N GLY A 51 19.89 3.55 8.92
CA GLY A 51 20.42 4.84 9.32
C GLY A 51 20.13 5.23 10.78
N HIS A 52 20.55 6.42 11.18
CA HIS A 52 20.31 6.97 12.53
C HIS A 52 19.12 7.95 12.58
N LYS A 53 18.27 7.95 11.55
CA LYS A 53 17.12 8.86 11.44
C LYS A 53 15.85 8.06 11.13
N THR A 54 14.73 8.53 11.68
CA THR A 54 13.41 8.01 11.34
C THR A 54 12.98 8.51 9.97
N ILE A 55 12.28 7.66 9.21
CA ILE A 55 11.65 8.07 7.96
C ILE A 55 10.48 9.01 8.30
N SER A 56 10.30 10.05 7.49
CA SER A 56 9.21 11.03 7.67
C SER A 56 7.93 10.67 6.88
N CYS A 57 7.69 9.39 6.62
CA CYS A 57 6.53 8.86 5.92
C CYS A 57 6.35 7.37 6.26
N ASP A 58 5.13 6.88 6.13
CA ASP A 58 4.85 5.45 6.28
C ASP A 58 4.97 4.78 4.92
N ILE A 59 5.62 3.62 4.91
CA ILE A 59 5.82 2.81 3.72
C ILE A 59 5.31 1.41 4.03
N PHE A 60 4.37 0.94 3.23
CA PHE A 60 3.83 -0.40 3.31
C PHE A 60 4.14 -1.19 2.05
N VAL A 61 4.48 -2.47 2.20
CA VAL A 61 4.83 -3.33 1.07
C VAL A 61 4.09 -4.66 1.12
N ALA A 62 3.78 -5.21 -0.05
CA ALA A 62 3.27 -6.57 -0.20
C ALA A 62 3.74 -7.18 -1.54
N ALA A 63 3.88 -8.51 -1.54
CA ALA A 63 4.03 -9.31 -2.75
C ALA A 63 2.85 -10.27 -2.82
N VAL A 64 2.08 -10.19 -3.90
CA VAL A 64 0.81 -10.92 -4.05
C VAL A 64 0.85 -11.78 -5.30
N ASP A 65 0.51 -13.05 -5.16
CA ASP A 65 0.37 -13.98 -6.30
C ASP A 65 -0.96 -13.74 -7.03
N TYR A 66 -0.87 -13.58 -8.36
CA TYR A 66 -2.01 -13.44 -9.28
C TYR A 66 -2.97 -12.30 -8.93
N LEU A 67 -2.43 -11.17 -8.44
CA LEU A 67 -3.22 -9.99 -8.11
C LEU A 67 -4.01 -9.49 -9.33
N ASN A 68 -5.33 -9.31 -9.17
CA ASN A 68 -6.11 -8.49 -10.09
C ASN A 68 -5.82 -7.00 -9.79
N VAL A 69 -4.93 -6.42 -10.59
CA VAL A 69 -4.42 -5.06 -10.41
C VAL A 69 -5.50 -4.01 -10.58
N ASP A 70 -6.34 -4.14 -11.62
CA ASP A 70 -7.38 -3.16 -11.90
C ASP A 70 -8.40 -3.09 -10.75
N GLU A 71 -8.83 -4.25 -10.26
CA GLU A 71 -9.73 -4.32 -9.10
C GLU A 71 -9.08 -3.77 -7.83
N PHE A 72 -7.80 -4.05 -7.59
CA PHE A 72 -7.10 -3.51 -6.44
C PHE A 72 -6.96 -1.97 -6.52
N ILE A 73 -6.74 -1.42 -7.70
CA ILE A 73 -6.71 0.04 -7.92
C ILE A 73 -8.09 0.63 -7.65
N GLU A 74 -9.17 -0.02 -8.08
CA GLU A 74 -10.54 0.43 -7.78
C GLU A 74 -10.79 0.50 -6.27
N GLU A 75 -10.35 -0.51 -5.51
CA GLU A 75 -10.45 -0.46 -4.05
C GLU A 75 -9.60 0.66 -3.44
N PHE A 76 -8.38 0.84 -3.93
CA PHE A 76 -7.51 1.94 -3.50
C PHE A 76 -8.14 3.32 -3.73
N LEU A 77 -8.83 3.52 -4.85
CA LEU A 77 -9.50 4.78 -5.21
C LEU A 77 -10.80 5.03 -4.42
N LYS A 78 -11.39 4.00 -3.80
CA LYS A 78 -12.58 4.14 -2.94
C LYS A 78 -12.25 4.65 -1.54
N ILE A 79 -11.00 4.53 -1.11
CA ILE A 79 -10.58 4.91 0.23
C ILE A 79 -10.57 6.42 0.36
N ALA A 80 -11.25 6.92 1.39
CA ALA A 80 -11.24 8.33 1.76
C ALA A 80 -9.96 8.65 2.57
N TRP A 81 -8.85 8.84 1.86
CA TRP A 81 -7.58 9.24 2.45
C TRP A 81 -7.69 10.63 3.10
N GLN A 82 -7.08 10.84 4.27
CA GLN A 82 -7.15 12.13 4.96
C GLN A 82 -6.28 13.19 4.27
N LYS A 83 -5.17 12.76 3.68
CA LYS A 83 -4.22 13.60 2.94
C LYS A 83 -3.92 12.96 1.57
N PRO A 84 -4.89 12.93 0.64
CA PRO A 84 -4.74 12.21 -0.63
C PRO A 84 -3.53 12.66 -1.45
N GLU A 85 -3.11 13.93 -1.32
CA GLU A 85 -1.93 14.48 -1.97
C GLU A 85 -0.60 13.93 -1.43
N GLN A 86 -0.64 13.23 -0.30
CA GLN A 86 0.52 12.62 0.36
C GLN A 86 0.47 11.08 0.29
N VAL A 87 -0.44 10.53 -0.51
CA VAL A 87 -0.59 9.10 -0.74
C VAL A 87 -0.15 8.76 -2.15
N GLN A 88 0.68 7.73 -2.27
CA GLN A 88 1.11 7.21 -3.55
C GLN A 88 1.16 5.69 -3.49
N LEU A 89 0.54 5.06 -4.50
CA LEU A 89 0.58 3.62 -4.69
C LEU A 89 1.47 3.29 -5.88
N LEU A 90 2.40 2.37 -5.70
CA LEU A 90 3.30 1.87 -6.74
C LEU A 90 3.03 0.38 -6.93
N ILE A 91 2.72 -0.01 -8.17
CA ILE A 91 2.50 -1.41 -8.53
C ILE A 91 3.50 -1.80 -9.62
N LYS A 92 4.11 -2.97 -9.46
CA LYS A 92 4.93 -3.60 -10.50
C LYS A 92 4.49 -5.04 -10.69
N ASN A 93 3.91 -5.34 -11.85
CA ASN A 93 3.61 -6.73 -12.21
C ASN A 93 4.87 -7.51 -12.58
N ASN A 94 4.71 -8.83 -12.62
CA ASN A 94 5.71 -9.78 -13.11
C ASN A 94 6.34 -9.34 -14.44
N HIS A 95 5.51 -8.98 -15.42
CA HIS A 95 5.96 -8.65 -16.78
C HIS A 95 6.42 -7.20 -16.94
N ASP A 96 6.21 -6.35 -15.94
CA ASP A 96 6.56 -4.93 -16.04
C ASP A 96 8.04 -4.71 -15.66
N LEU A 97 8.72 -3.88 -16.46
CA LEU A 97 10.09 -3.47 -16.20
C LEU A 97 10.17 -2.32 -15.16
N ARG A 98 9.05 -1.63 -14.90
CA ARG A 98 8.98 -0.43 -14.07
C ARG A 98 7.75 -0.49 -13.17
N PHE A 99 7.78 0.32 -12.11
CA PHE A 99 6.60 0.58 -11.31
C PHE A 99 5.70 1.58 -12.02
N THR A 100 4.39 1.35 -11.93
CA THR A 100 3.36 2.31 -12.30
C THR A 100 2.85 2.98 -11.03
N SER A 101 2.74 4.31 -11.05
CA SER A 101 2.25 5.10 -9.93
C SER A 101 0.77 5.41 -10.07
N TYR A 102 0.04 5.30 -8.96
CA TYR A 102 -1.36 5.66 -8.82
C TYR A 102 -1.52 6.61 -7.64
N TYR A 103 -2.49 7.52 -7.75
CA TYR A 103 -2.78 8.54 -6.75
C TYR A 103 -4.27 8.54 -6.46
N PRO A 104 -4.71 8.85 -5.23
CA PRO A 104 -6.12 8.97 -4.93
C PRO A 104 -6.76 10.15 -5.68
N ASN A 105 -8.10 10.14 -5.74
CA ASN A 105 -8.85 11.30 -6.19
C ASN A 105 -8.80 12.39 -5.11
N VAL A 106 -8.63 13.65 -5.52
CA VAL A 106 -8.60 14.85 -4.67
C VAL A 106 -10.00 15.45 -4.55
#